data_AF-A0A2E1AKH8-F1
#
_entry.id   AF-A0A2E1AKH8-F1
#
_cell.length_a   1.000
_cell.length_b   1.000
_cell.length_c   1.000
_cell.angle_alpha   90.00
_cell.angle_beta   90.00
_cell.angle_gamma   90.00
#
_symmetry.space_group_name_H-M   'P 1'
#
loop_
_entity.id
_entity.type
_entity.pdbx_description
1 polymer ?
#
loop_
_entity_poly.entity_id
_entity_poly.type
_entity_poly.pdbx_seq_one_letter_code
_entity_poly.pdbx_strand_id
1 'polypeptide(L)'
;MLLAGLSALIAYISGRIAWYALRMGRRYLPLGWGWIRSLPQGTDPRKDINARHQLSMGGSYFLAGLGWLLAGLLTLAVAIVALLMAGSYLGLWPGPLPL
;
A
#
# COMPACT_ATOMS: atom_id res chain seq x y z
N MET A 1 10.41 26.65 -13.85
CA MET A 1 9.60 26.85 -12.62
C MET A 1 8.27 26.10 -12.64
N LEU A 2 7.44 26.19 -13.68
CA LEU A 2 6.17 25.45 -13.78
C LEU A 2 6.32 23.92 -13.64
N LEU A 3 7.32 23.31 -14.28
CA LEU A 3 7.57 21.87 -14.19
C LEU A 3 7.92 21.41 -12.77
N ALA A 4 8.77 22.16 -12.05
CA ALA A 4 9.10 21.87 -10.66
C ALA A 4 7.87 21.94 -9.74
N GLY A 5 7.00 22.94 -9.93
CA GLY A 5 5.74 23.06 -9.19
C GLY A 5 4.77 21.91 -9.48
N LEU A 6 4.67 21.47 -10.74
CA LEU A 6 3.82 20.35 -11.14
C LEU A 6 4.33 19.03 -10.53
N SER A 7 5.64 18.78 -10.58
CA SER A 7 6.27 17.59 -9.99
C SER A 7 6.13 17.56 -8.47
N ALA A 8 6.24 18.70 -7.80
CA ALA A 8 6.01 18.80 -6.34
C ALA A 8 4.54 18.54 -5.96
N LEU A 9 3.59 19.03 -6.77
CA LEU A 9 2.16 18.78 -6.56
C LEU A 9 1.83 17.28 -6.73
N ILE A 10 2.37 16.64 -7.76
CA ILE A 10 2.23 15.20 -7.99
C ILE A 10 2.83 14.41 -6.82
N ALA A 11 4.03 14.77 -6.37
CA ALA A 11 4.67 14.14 -5.21
C ALA A 11 3.81 14.24 -3.95
N TYR A 12 3.20 15.41 -3.70
CA TYR A 12 2.31 15.62 -2.56
C TYR A 12 1.04 14.75 -2.64
N ILE A 13 0.37 14.73 -3.80
CA ILE A 13 -0.86 13.95 -4.00
C ILE A 13 -0.56 12.45 -3.87
N SER A 14 0.50 11.97 -4.54
CA SER A 14 0.93 10.57 -4.46
C SER A 14 1.34 10.18 -3.05
N GLY A 15 2.04 11.05 -2.31
CA GLY A 15 2.38 10.81 -0.91
C GLY A 15 1.16 10.71 0.01
N ARG A 16 0.11 11.51 -0.23
CA ARG A 16 -1.16 11.43 0.51
C ARG A 16 -1.90 10.14 0.22
N ILE A 17 -1.93 9.70 -1.04
CA ILE A 17 -2.52 8.42 -1.44
C ILE A 17 -1.75 7.26 -0.81
N ALA A 18 -0.40 7.31 -0.84
CA ALA A 18 0.45 6.31 -0.22
C ALA A 18 0.21 6.21 1.30
N TRP A 19 0.11 7.35 1.99
CA TRP A 19 -0.22 7.40 3.41
C TRP A 19 -1.58 6.77 3.71
N TYR A 20 -2.61 7.12 2.92
CA TYR A 20 -3.95 6.56 3.08
C TYR A 20 -3.95 5.04 2.86
N ALA A 21 -3.28 4.58 1.81
CA ALA A 21 -3.14 3.17 1.47
C ALA A 21 -2.41 2.37 2.56
N LEU A 22 -1.31 2.90 3.10
CA LEU A 22 -0.60 2.30 4.24
C LEU A 22 -1.46 2.25 5.50
N ARG A 23 -2.28 3.28 5.75
CA ARG A 23 -3.19 3.34 6.90
C ARG A 23 -4.31 2.31 6.79
N MET A 24 -4.86 2.13 5.60
CA MET A 24 -5.85 1.09 5.30
C MET A 24 -5.21 -0.30 5.43
N GLY A 25 -4.05 -0.54 4.80
CA GLY A 25 -3.32 -1.80 4.90
C GLY A 25 -3.05 -2.21 6.35
N ARG A 26 -2.58 -1.27 7.19
CA ARG A 26 -2.38 -1.50 8.65
C ARG A 26 -3.65 -1.84 9.41
N ARG A 27 -4.83 -1.39 8.97
CA ARG A 27 -6.12 -1.73 9.59
C ARG A 27 -6.63 -3.09 9.13
N TYR A 28 -6.55 -3.40 7.83
CA TYR A 28 -7.14 -4.62 7.27
C TYR A 28 -6.30 -5.88 7.48
N LEU A 29 -4.97 -5.78 7.52
CA LEU A 29 -4.07 -6.91 7.78
C LEU A 29 -4.34 -7.62 9.12
N PRO A 30 -4.39 -6.93 10.28
CA PRO A 30 -4.67 -7.60 11.55
C PRO A 30 -6.11 -8.13 11.62
N LEU A 31 -7.06 -7.50 10.92
CA LEU A 31 -8.44 -8.01 10.83
C LEU A 31 -8.49 -9.33 10.07
N GLY A 32 -7.90 -9.41 8.87
CA GLY A 32 -7.83 -10.66 8.10
C GLY A 32 -7.06 -11.75 8.84
N TRP A 33 -5.93 -11.40 9.47
CA TRP A 33 -5.13 -12.34 10.27
C TRP A 33 -5.84 -12.82 11.53
N GLY A 34 -6.61 -11.95 12.19
CA GLY A 34 -7.42 -12.29 13.35
C GLY A 34 -8.49 -13.32 13.03
N TRP A 35 -9.17 -13.17 11.90
CA TRP A 35 -10.17 -14.12 11.41
C TRP A 35 -9.57 -15.49 11.05
N ILE A 36 -8.36 -15.52 10.51
CA ILE A 36 -7.64 -16.78 10.22
C ILE A 36 -7.18 -17.47 11.51
N ARG A 37 -6.77 -16.71 12.53
CA ARG A 37 -6.35 -17.25 13.84
C ARG A 37 -7.50 -17.70 14.73
N SER A 38 -8.70 -17.16 14.56
CA SER A 38 -9.86 -17.53 15.38
C SER A 38 -10.50 -18.87 14.97
N LEU A 39 -9.99 -19.55 13.94
CA LEU A 39 -10.47 -20.88 13.60
C LEU A 39 -10.17 -21.87 14.74
N PRO A 40 -11.17 -22.63 15.23
CA PRO A 40 -10.95 -23.66 16.23
C PRO A 40 -9.88 -24.64 15.77
N GLN A 41 -8.84 -24.82 16.58
CA GLN A 41 -7.82 -25.84 16.32
C GLN A 41 -8.49 -27.22 16.35
N GLY A 42 -8.71 -27.82 15.17
CA GLY A 42 -9.37 -29.12 15.02
C GLY A 42 -10.53 -29.16 14.01
N THR A 43 -11.04 -28.01 13.55
CA THR A 43 -12.04 -27.99 12.46
C THR A 43 -11.37 -28.27 11.12
N ASP A 44 -11.74 -29.38 10.49
CA ASP A 44 -11.29 -29.71 9.13
C ASP A 44 -12.03 -28.82 8.12
N PRO A 45 -11.37 -27.83 7.50
CA PRO A 45 -12.01 -26.90 6.59
C PRO A 45 -12.55 -27.62 5.34
N ARG A 46 -12.23 -28.89 5.11
CA ARG A 46 -12.84 -29.65 4.02
C ARG A 46 -14.28 -30.08 4.32
N LYS A 47 -14.65 -30.25 5.59
CA LYS A 47 -15.96 -30.78 6.01
C LYS A 47 -16.92 -29.72 6.55
N ASP A 48 -16.40 -28.58 7.00
CA ASP A 48 -17.21 -27.51 7.60
C ASP A 48 -17.32 -26.28 6.67
N ILE A 49 -18.54 -26.01 6.20
CA ILE A 49 -18.85 -24.88 5.31
C ILE A 49 -18.61 -23.54 6.03
N ASN A 50 -18.84 -23.48 7.35
CA ASN A 50 -18.60 -22.27 8.13
C ASN A 50 -17.10 -21.97 8.25
N ALA A 51 -16.27 -23.00 8.45
CA ALA A 51 -14.82 -22.84 8.49
C ALA A 51 -14.26 -22.37 7.12
N ARG A 52 -14.78 -22.89 6.00
CA ARG A 52 -14.43 -22.40 4.66
C ARG A 52 -14.83 -20.95 4.44
N HIS A 53 -16.03 -20.58 4.88
CA HIS A 53 -16.55 -19.23 4.71
C HIS A 53 -15.72 -18.21 5.51
N GLN A 54 -15.34 -18.53 6.75
CA GLN A 54 -14.48 -17.69 7.58
C GLN A 54 -13.05 -17.57 7.01
N LEU A 55 -12.47 -18.67 6.52
CA LEU A 55 -11.16 -18.65 5.83
C LEU A 55 -11.20 -17.81 4.55
N SER A 56 -12.26 -17.93 3.76
CA SER A 56 -12.46 -17.14 2.55
C SER A 56 -12.56 -15.65 2.87
N MET A 57 -13.42 -15.28 3.83
CA MET A 57 -13.57 -13.89 4.27
C MET A 57 -12.26 -13.32 4.85
N GLY A 58 -11.61 -14.05 5.76
CA GLY A 58 -10.33 -13.64 6.35
C GLY A 58 -9.22 -13.48 5.29
N GLY A 59 -9.17 -14.40 4.32
CA GLY A 59 -8.27 -14.33 3.18
C GLY A 59 -8.54 -13.11 2.28
N SER A 60 -9.81 -12.80 1.99
CA SER A 60 -10.18 -11.60 1.21
C SER A 60 -9.76 -10.30 1.90
N TYR A 61 -9.98 -10.17 3.22
CA TYR A 61 -9.54 -8.98 3.96
C TYR A 61 -8.02 -8.87 4.05
N PHE A 62 -7.31 -9.99 4.17
CA PHE A 62 -5.85 -10.03 4.15
C PHE A 62 -5.29 -9.62 2.79
N LEU A 63 -5.84 -10.15 1.70
CA LEU A 63 -5.48 -9.78 0.32
C LEU A 63 -5.80 -8.31 0.02
N ALA A 64 -6.95 -7.81 0.48
CA ALA A 64 -7.29 -6.40 0.34
C ALA A 64 -6.30 -5.50 1.10
N GLY A 65 -5.94 -5.87 2.34
CA GLY A 65 -4.91 -5.17 3.11
C GLY A 65 -3.54 -5.18 2.45
N LEU A 66 -3.14 -6.33 1.87
CA LEU A 66 -1.90 -6.47 1.11
C LEU A 66 -1.92 -5.63 -0.18
N GLY A 67 -3.05 -5.61 -0.90
CA GLY A 67 -3.25 -4.78 -2.09
C GLY A 67 -3.11 -3.30 -1.78
N TRP A 68 -3.68 -2.83 -0.66
CA TRP A 68 -3.50 -1.46 -0.19
C TRP A 68 -2.04 -1.15 0.19
N LEU A 69 -1.31 -2.08 0.83
CA LEU A 69 0.11 -1.88 1.10
C LEU A 69 0.93 -1.77 -0.20
N LEU A 70 0.71 -2.66 -1.16
CA LEU A 70 1.42 -2.67 -2.45
C LEU A 70 1.13 -1.39 -3.25
N ALA A 71 -0.14 -0.98 -3.33
CA ALA A 71 -0.53 0.26 -3.97
C ALA A 71 0.11 1.48 -3.30
N GLY A 72 0.18 1.49 -1.96
CA GLY A 72 0.85 2.52 -1.18
C GLY A 72 2.35 2.58 -1.44
N LEU A 73 3.02 1.44 -1.55
CA LEU A 73 4.45 1.33 -1.86
C LEU A 73 4.76 1.85 -3.27
N LEU A 74 3.94 1.46 -4.27
CA LEU A 74 4.06 1.95 -5.64
C LEU A 74 3.87 3.46 -5.73
N THR A 75 2.84 4.01 -5.07
CA THR A 75 2.60 5.46 -5.06
C THR A 75 3.67 6.23 -4.30
N LEU A 76 4.26 5.65 -3.25
CA LEU A 76 5.41 6.23 -2.56
C LEU A 76 6.64 6.32 -3.48
N ALA A 77 6.93 5.26 -4.24
CA ALA A 77 8.04 5.26 -5.21
C ALA A 77 7.86 6.35 -6.27
N VAL A 78 6.65 6.51 -6.82
CA VAL A 78 6.31 7.59 -7.76
C VAL A 78 6.49 8.97 -7.11
N ALA A 79 6.08 9.14 -5.85
CA ALA A 79 6.25 10.40 -5.14
C ALA A 79 7.73 10.77 -4.96
N ILE A 80 8.59 9.79 -4.65
CA ILE A 80 10.05 9.99 -4.51
C ILE A 80 10.65 10.41 -5.85
N VAL A 81 10.32 9.72 -6.95
CA VAL A 81 10.83 10.07 -8.29
C VAL A 81 10.39 11.49 -8.68
N ALA A 82 9.13 11.85 -8.45
CA ALA A 82 8.62 13.18 -8.72
C ALA A 82 9.30 14.26 -7.86
N LEU A 83 9.62 13.96 -6.59
CA LEU A 83 10.37 14.85 -5.71
C LEU A 83 11.82 15.07 -6.19
N LEU A 84 12.49 14.00 -6.62
CA LEU A 84 13.84 14.06 -7.19
C LEU A 84 13.86 14.89 -8.48
N MET A 85 12.87 14.72 -9.36
CA MET A 85 12.70 15.55 -10.54
C MET A 85 12.44 17.01 -10.19
N ALA A 86 11.58 17.30 -9.20
CA ALA A 86 11.35 18.66 -8.75
C ALA A 86 12.64 19.31 -8.23
N GLY A 87 13.43 18.58 -7.45
CA GLY A 87 14.73 19.03 -6.92
C GLY A 87 15.77 19.32 -8.01
N SER A 88 15.85 18.48 -9.04
CA SER A 88 16.75 18.72 -10.17
C SER A 88 16.34 19.95 -10.99
N TYR A 89 15.04 20.16 -11.23
CA TYR A 89 14.55 21.37 -11.91
C TYR A 89 14.76 22.68 -11.12
N LEU A 90 14.90 22.59 -9.79
CA LEU A 90 15.19 23.74 -8.93
C LEU A 90 16.69 24.00 -8.75
N GLY A 91 17.56 23.19 -9.35
CA GLY A 91 19.01 23.30 -9.15
C GLY A 91 19.46 22.95 -7.73
N LEU A 92 18.59 22.30 -6.94
CA LEU A 92 18.88 21.86 -5.56
C LEU A 92 19.66 20.55 -5.52
N TRP A 93 19.92 19.92 -6.68
CA TRP A 93 20.59 18.63 -6.81
C TRP A 93 21.75 18.71 -7.81
N PRO A 94 23.02 18.45 -7.39
CA PRO A 94 24.19 18.65 -8.25
C PRO A 94 24.59 17.44 -9.12
N GLY A 95 23.81 16.34 -9.15
CA GLY A 95 24.18 15.12 -9.86
C GLY A 95 23.18 14.68 -10.93
N PRO A 96 23.62 14.10 -12.07
CA PRO A 96 22.71 13.50 -13.04
C PRO A 96 21.99 12.30 -12.42
N LEU A 97 20.68 12.20 -12.65
CA LEU A 97 19.92 10.97 -12.41
C LEU A 97 20.50 9.89 -13.34
N PRO A 98 21.05 8.78 -12.83
CA PRO A 98 21.42 7.67 -13.70
C PRO A 98 20.14 7.15 -14.37
N LEU A 99 20.13 7.20 -15.69
CA LEU A 99 19.17 6.53 -16.57
C LEU A 99 19.24 5.01 -16.37
#